data_AF-A0A2T2THB1-F1
#
_entry.id   AF-A0A2T2THB1-F1
#
_cell.length_a   1.000
_cell.length_b   1.000
_cell.length_c   1.000
_cell.angle_alpha   90.00
_cell.angle_beta   90.00
_cell.angle_gamma   90.00
#
_symmetry.space_group_name_H-M   'P 1'
#
loop_
_entity.id
_entity.type
_entity.pdbx_description
1 polymer ?
#
loop_
_entity_poly.entity_id
_entity_poly.type
_entity_poly.pdbx_seq_one_letter_code
_entity_poly.pdbx_strand_id
1 'polypeptide(L)'
;MRSSLLGSGPTPWLAVLNRWVLLMGLVVGIGACQQPESSVQGYLAGRVVADPAFSSPEDHSGVRLLVVDVNGRQLDTLGHARTDSEGHFRMPISAPERGLYSLSVWGRRGDKQLAVTEYVVAPGDSGTLQVDLPLDPEASFRPESTENRALQGYRNAMTMHRRMLARRLQADAYRPAALAQNIRLTSSTLWSLSARYPGTYAGQFAAVESLALLERWNDSLVVARAQQIAPISPYYTDAARIARRAEARRHGHRAALTLVDSFQARADGPHRRAGVKAVRIQAFLDSAQVDAALSAAQRL
;
A
#
# COMPACT_ATOMS: atom_id res chain seq x y z
N MET A 1 8.48 27.99 -92.79
CA MET A 1 9.96 27.94 -92.88
C MET A 1 10.51 27.77 -91.46
N ARG A 2 11.41 26.79 -91.28
CA ARG A 2 12.51 26.62 -90.29
C ARG A 2 12.57 27.63 -89.11
N SER A 3 12.89 27.28 -87.85
CA SER A 3 13.61 26.14 -87.26
C SER A 3 13.72 26.33 -85.73
N SER A 4 13.87 25.22 -84.97
CA SER A 4 14.68 25.00 -83.73
C SER A 4 14.54 25.93 -82.49
N LEU A 5 14.73 25.54 -81.22
CA LEU A 5 14.87 24.32 -80.38
C LEU A 5 15.13 24.87 -78.94
N LEU A 6 15.12 23.99 -77.92
CA LEU A 6 15.52 24.17 -76.49
C LEU A 6 14.41 24.74 -75.59
N GLY A 7 13.99 24.14 -74.46
CA GLY A 7 14.55 23.05 -73.67
C GLY A 7 14.73 23.51 -72.22
N SER A 8 13.86 23.10 -71.30
CA SER A 8 14.12 23.09 -69.85
C SER A 8 13.12 22.17 -69.14
N GLY A 9 13.61 21.06 -68.60
CA GLY A 9 12.81 20.07 -67.87
C GLY A 9 12.37 20.56 -66.48
N PRO A 10 11.36 19.91 -65.88
CA PRO A 10 10.86 20.27 -64.56
C PRO A 10 11.82 19.86 -63.43
N THR A 11 11.88 20.72 -62.42
CA THR A 11 12.80 20.74 -61.27
C THR A 11 12.57 19.62 -60.25
N PRO A 12 13.63 19.08 -59.62
CA PRO A 12 13.59 17.89 -58.75
C PRO A 12 13.26 18.18 -57.27
N TRP A 13 12.43 19.19 -56.97
CA TRP A 13 12.20 19.64 -55.59
C TRP A 13 10.90 19.12 -54.95
N LEU A 14 9.94 18.64 -55.74
CA LEU A 14 8.64 18.19 -55.21
C LEU A 14 8.60 16.70 -54.81
N ALA A 15 9.62 15.90 -55.17
CA ALA A 15 9.66 14.47 -54.86
C ALA A 15 10.28 14.14 -53.49
N VAL A 16 10.97 15.09 -52.83
CA VAL A 16 11.67 14.84 -51.55
C VAL A 16 10.76 15.13 -50.35
N LEU A 17 9.82 16.08 -50.46
CA LEU A 17 8.91 16.42 -49.34
C LEU A 17 7.90 15.31 -49.03
N ASN A 18 7.48 14.54 -50.03
CA ASN A 18 6.45 13.51 -49.86
C ASN A 18 6.98 12.22 -49.20
N ARG A 19 8.31 12.07 -49.11
CA ARG A 19 8.97 10.88 -48.52
C ARG A 19 9.23 11.04 -47.02
N TRP A 20 9.39 12.27 -46.54
CA TRP A 20 9.62 12.57 -45.12
C TRP A 20 8.33 12.60 -44.29
N VAL A 21 7.20 13.02 -44.87
CA VAL A 21 5.90 13.02 -44.18
C VAL A 21 5.39 11.58 -43.96
N LEU A 22 5.64 10.67 -44.91
CA LEU A 22 5.32 9.25 -44.77
C LEU A 22 6.24 8.52 -43.77
N LEU A 23 7.49 8.96 -43.60
CA LEU A 23 8.41 8.40 -42.60
C LEU A 23 8.17 8.92 -41.18
N MET A 24 7.73 10.18 -41.03
CA MET A 24 7.30 10.73 -39.73
C MET A 24 5.93 10.22 -39.27
N GLY A 25 5.05 9.83 -40.19
CA GLY A 25 3.75 9.22 -39.83
C GLY A 25 3.85 7.77 -39.32
N LEU A 26 4.91 7.03 -39.68
CA LEU A 26 5.05 5.61 -39.32
C LEU A 26 5.73 5.38 -37.95
N VAL A 27 6.40 6.38 -37.38
CA VAL A 27 7.09 6.26 -36.07
C VAL A 27 6.16 6.55 -34.89
N VAL A 28 4.95 7.08 -35.12
CA VAL A 28 3.98 7.41 -34.06
C VAL A 28 3.11 6.21 -33.63
N GLY A 29 3.22 5.06 -34.30
CA GLY A 29 2.30 3.91 -34.10
C GLY A 29 2.73 2.81 -33.11
N ILE A 30 3.92 2.84 -32.51
CA ILE A 30 4.47 1.68 -31.75
C ILE A 30 4.76 2.03 -30.27
N GLY A 31 4.32 3.20 -29.78
CA GLY A 31 4.62 3.66 -28.42
C GLY A 31 3.59 3.27 -27.34
N ALA A 32 2.47 2.65 -27.70
CA ALA A 32 1.38 2.35 -26.76
C ALA A 32 1.29 0.86 -26.39
N CYS A 33 2.43 0.19 -26.19
CA CYS A 33 2.44 -0.99 -25.34
C CYS A 33 2.45 -0.49 -23.90
N GLN A 34 1.27 -0.33 -23.30
CA GLN A 34 1.13 -0.26 -21.85
C GLN A 34 1.91 -1.44 -21.27
N GLN A 35 3.03 -1.16 -20.61
CA GLN A 35 3.69 -2.15 -19.79
C GLN A 35 2.61 -2.68 -18.84
N PRO A 36 2.40 -4.00 -18.73
CA PRO A 36 1.47 -4.53 -17.75
C PRO A 36 1.88 -3.95 -16.40
N GLU A 37 0.95 -3.25 -15.75
CA GLU A 37 1.14 -2.77 -14.39
C GLU A 37 1.67 -3.96 -13.58
N SER A 38 2.82 -3.77 -12.93
CA SER A 38 3.52 -4.85 -12.27
C SER A 38 2.64 -5.43 -11.17
N SER A 39 1.91 -6.51 -11.47
CA SER A 39 1.02 -7.15 -10.51
C SER A 39 1.83 -7.82 -9.41
N VAL A 40 1.39 -7.67 -8.17
CA VAL A 40 1.90 -8.43 -7.04
C VAL A 40 1.25 -9.81 -7.03
N GLN A 41 2.08 -10.85 -6.97
CA GLN A 41 1.64 -12.24 -6.93
C GLN A 41 1.76 -12.77 -5.51
N GLY A 42 0.71 -13.45 -5.05
CA GLY A 42 0.65 -14.16 -3.78
C GLY A 42 -0.06 -15.50 -3.93
N TYR A 43 -0.05 -16.28 -2.86
CA TYR A 43 -0.64 -17.62 -2.86
C TYR A 43 -1.27 -17.98 -1.51
N LEU A 44 -2.48 -18.53 -1.55
CA LEU A 44 -3.17 -19.04 -0.36
C LEU A 44 -3.61 -20.48 -0.62
N ALA A 45 -3.28 -21.37 0.29
CA ALA A 45 -3.77 -22.75 0.25
C ALA A 45 -4.26 -23.18 1.62
N GLY A 46 -4.98 -24.29 1.68
CA GLY A 46 -5.42 -24.82 2.97
C GLY A 46 -6.60 -25.75 2.84
N ARG A 47 -7.37 -25.83 3.92
CA ARG A 47 -8.49 -26.76 4.06
C ARG A 47 -9.67 -26.10 4.74
N VAL A 48 -10.87 -26.36 4.21
CA VAL A 48 -12.13 -25.99 4.85
C VAL A 48 -12.89 -27.28 5.16
N VAL A 49 -13.16 -27.52 6.44
CA VAL A 49 -13.98 -28.64 6.90
C VAL A 49 -15.38 -28.13 7.15
N ALA A 50 -16.35 -28.65 6.40
CA ALA A 50 -17.76 -28.32 6.59
C ALA A 50 -18.45 -29.37 7.48
N ASP A 51 -19.14 -28.92 8.52
CA ASP A 51 -19.93 -29.77 9.41
C ASP A 51 -21.00 -30.54 8.60
N PRO A 52 -21.13 -31.87 8.82
CA PRO A 52 -22.18 -32.72 8.26
C PRO A 52 -23.62 -32.18 8.41
N ALA A 53 -23.90 -31.27 9.34
CA ALA A 53 -25.20 -30.62 9.43
C ALA A 53 -25.54 -29.75 8.20
N PHE A 54 -24.52 -29.38 7.40
CA PHE A 54 -24.63 -28.56 6.20
C PHE A 54 -24.16 -29.26 4.92
N SER A 55 -23.68 -30.52 5.01
CA SER A 55 -23.15 -31.33 3.90
C SER A 55 -23.33 -32.83 4.13
N SER A 56 -23.14 -33.68 3.11
CA SER A 56 -22.93 -35.11 3.39
C SER A 56 -21.70 -35.24 4.32
N PRO A 57 -21.65 -36.18 5.28
CA PRO A 57 -20.59 -36.25 6.28
C PRO A 57 -19.16 -36.33 5.72
N GLU A 58 -19.02 -36.70 4.45
CA GLU A 58 -17.75 -36.93 3.76
C GLU A 58 -17.50 -35.95 2.57
N ASP A 59 -18.39 -34.98 2.33
CA ASP A 59 -18.27 -34.06 1.18
C ASP A 59 -18.08 -32.61 1.61
N HIS A 60 -16.82 -32.15 1.60
CA HIS A 60 -16.45 -30.76 1.90
C HIS A 60 -16.24 -29.89 0.65
N SER A 61 -16.71 -30.35 -0.52
CA SER A 61 -16.46 -29.68 -1.80
C SER A 61 -17.32 -28.44 -2.06
N GLY A 62 -16.82 -27.58 -2.93
CA GLY A 62 -17.59 -26.48 -3.50
C GLY A 62 -17.72 -25.23 -2.62
N VAL A 63 -17.13 -25.22 -1.42
CA VAL A 63 -16.98 -23.98 -0.63
C VAL A 63 -16.10 -23.02 -1.42
N ARG A 64 -16.57 -21.77 -1.58
CA ARG A 64 -15.89 -20.78 -2.42
C ARG A 64 -15.07 -19.82 -1.56
N LEU A 65 -13.82 -19.62 -1.94
CA LEU A 65 -12.93 -18.61 -1.39
C LEU A 65 -12.71 -17.51 -2.41
N LEU A 66 -12.74 -16.26 -1.95
CA LEU A 66 -12.57 -15.08 -2.80
C LEU A 66 -11.66 -14.06 -2.11
N VAL A 67 -10.67 -13.56 -2.85
CA VAL A 67 -9.93 -12.35 -2.52
C VAL A 67 -10.37 -11.27 -3.48
N VAL A 68 -10.84 -10.15 -2.94
CA VAL A 68 -11.39 -9.04 -3.72
C VAL A 68 -10.76 -7.71 -3.32
N ASP A 69 -10.61 -6.84 -4.30
CA ASP A 69 -10.38 -5.42 -4.09
C ASP A 69 -11.72 -4.69 -4.12
N VAL A 70 -11.96 -3.83 -3.13
CA VAL A 70 -13.20 -3.07 -2.97
C VAL A 70 -12.88 -1.59 -3.08
N ASN A 71 -12.93 -1.07 -4.30
CA ASN A 71 -12.70 0.36 -4.59
C ASN A 71 -14.04 1.06 -4.83
N GLY A 72 -14.69 1.46 -3.74
CA GLY A 72 -15.98 2.14 -3.77
C GLY A 72 -17.11 1.24 -4.29
N ARG A 73 -17.52 1.43 -5.56
CA ARG A 73 -18.57 0.62 -6.21
C ARG A 73 -18.01 -0.50 -7.10
N GLN A 74 -16.72 -0.48 -7.38
CA GLN A 74 -16.07 -1.49 -8.20
C GLN A 74 -15.52 -2.61 -7.30
N LEU A 75 -15.77 -3.85 -7.69
CA LEU A 75 -15.34 -5.05 -7.00
C LEU A 75 -14.54 -5.91 -7.97
N ASP A 76 -13.23 -5.94 -7.81
CA ASP A 76 -12.34 -6.69 -8.67
C ASP A 76 -11.92 -7.98 -7.96
N THR A 77 -12.05 -9.13 -8.64
CA THR A 77 -11.64 -10.42 -8.07
C THR A 77 -10.17 -10.66 -8.32
N LEU A 78 -9.38 -10.69 -7.25
CA LEU A 78 -7.93 -10.87 -7.29
C LEU A 78 -7.51 -12.34 -7.16
N GLY A 79 -8.34 -13.15 -6.51
CA GLY A 79 -8.12 -14.57 -6.33
C GLY A 79 -9.44 -15.30 -6.09
N HIS A 80 -9.55 -16.52 -6.61
CA HIS A 80 -10.71 -17.38 -6.43
C HIS A 80 -10.28 -18.84 -6.33
N ALA A 81 -10.88 -19.58 -5.40
CA ALA A 81 -10.76 -21.03 -5.32
C ALA A 81 -12.06 -21.68 -4.86
N ARG A 82 -12.18 -22.98 -5.16
CA ARG A 82 -13.23 -23.85 -4.61
C ARG A 82 -12.57 -25.05 -3.97
N THR A 83 -13.17 -25.54 -2.89
CA THR A 83 -12.69 -26.74 -2.20
C THR A 83 -13.02 -28.01 -2.99
N ASP A 84 -12.12 -29.00 -2.91
CA ASP A 84 -12.37 -30.36 -3.36
C ASP A 84 -13.17 -31.18 -2.33
N SER A 85 -13.43 -32.46 -2.60
CA SER A 85 -14.18 -33.37 -1.71
C SER A 85 -13.59 -33.46 -0.30
N GLU A 86 -12.27 -33.35 -0.16
CA GLU A 86 -11.58 -33.40 1.12
C GLU A 86 -11.53 -32.03 1.83
N GLY A 87 -11.96 -30.97 1.14
CA GLY A 87 -11.99 -29.60 1.64
C GLY A 87 -10.74 -28.80 1.28
N HIS A 88 -9.81 -29.36 0.52
CA HIS A 88 -8.57 -28.67 0.18
C HIS A 88 -8.79 -27.64 -0.94
N PHE A 89 -8.02 -26.56 -0.90
CA PHE A 89 -8.02 -25.56 -1.95
C PHE A 89 -6.63 -24.97 -2.18
N ARG A 90 -6.46 -24.41 -3.38
CA ARG A 90 -5.26 -23.66 -3.80
C ARG A 90 -5.72 -22.43 -4.56
N MET A 91 -5.24 -21.26 -4.17
CA MET A 91 -5.69 -19.98 -4.69
C MET A 91 -4.47 -19.11 -5.03
N PRO A 92 -4.08 -19.03 -6.32
CA PRO A 92 -3.20 -17.96 -6.77
C PRO A 92 -3.94 -16.62 -6.66
N ILE A 93 -3.21 -15.57 -6.27
CA ILE A 93 -3.76 -14.24 -6.06
C ILE A 93 -2.89 -13.25 -6.82
N SER A 94 -3.51 -12.42 -7.65
CA SER A 94 -2.84 -11.35 -8.38
C SER A 94 -3.49 -10.01 -8.02
N ALA A 95 -2.71 -9.12 -7.41
CA ALA A 95 -3.14 -7.80 -6.97
C ALA A 95 -2.40 -6.71 -7.76
N PRO A 96 -3.01 -5.52 -7.98
CA PRO A 96 -2.34 -4.42 -8.67
C PRO A 96 -1.13 -3.91 -7.90
N GLU A 97 -1.22 -3.89 -6.57
CA GLU A 97 -0.13 -3.48 -5.69
C GLU A 97 -0.10 -4.33 -4.42
N ARG A 98 0.89 -4.06 -3.58
CA ARG A 98 0.98 -4.66 -2.26
C ARG A 98 0.02 -3.93 -1.33
N GLY A 99 -0.89 -4.64 -0.66
CA GLY A 99 -1.94 -3.98 0.11
C GLY A 99 -2.77 -4.89 1.00
N LEU A 100 -3.78 -4.27 1.62
CA LEU A 100 -4.85 -4.95 2.34
C LEU A 100 -6.03 -5.18 1.42
N TYR A 101 -6.49 -6.42 1.35
CA TYR A 101 -7.61 -6.87 0.53
C TYR A 101 -8.61 -7.64 1.37
N SER A 102 -9.81 -7.88 0.84
CA SER A 102 -10.82 -8.66 1.54
C SER A 102 -10.74 -10.13 1.14
N LEU A 103 -10.52 -11.01 2.12
CA LEU A 103 -10.63 -12.46 1.96
C LEU A 103 -11.99 -12.90 2.52
N SER A 104 -12.74 -13.66 1.75
CA SER A 104 -14.06 -14.14 2.15
C SER A 104 -14.29 -15.60 1.81
N VAL A 105 -15.08 -16.27 2.65
CA VAL A 105 -15.56 -17.65 2.45
C VAL A 105 -17.06 -17.61 2.24
N TRP A 106 -17.52 -18.30 1.22
CA TRP A 106 -18.91 -18.38 0.79
C TRP A 106 -19.37 -19.82 0.77
N GLY A 107 -20.65 -20.04 1.06
CA GLY A 107 -21.28 -21.35 1.01
C GLY A 107 -21.21 -21.98 -0.39
N ARG A 108 -21.52 -23.28 -0.48
CA ARG A 108 -21.39 -24.07 -1.72
C ARG A 108 -22.12 -23.48 -2.93
N ARG A 109 -23.28 -22.85 -2.69
CA ARG A 109 -24.11 -22.20 -3.72
C ARG A 109 -23.65 -20.77 -4.04
N GLY A 110 -22.75 -20.19 -3.25
CA GLY A 110 -22.27 -18.81 -3.40
C GLY A 110 -23.30 -17.74 -3.03
N ASP A 111 -24.41 -18.13 -2.40
CA ASP A 111 -25.54 -17.28 -2.00
C ASP A 111 -25.34 -16.64 -0.62
N LYS A 112 -24.56 -17.27 0.25
CA LYS A 112 -24.30 -16.81 1.62
C LYS A 112 -22.81 -16.63 1.89
N GLN A 113 -22.41 -15.43 2.29
CA GLN A 113 -21.10 -15.18 2.86
C GLN A 113 -21.05 -15.77 4.28
N LEU A 114 -20.12 -16.69 4.50
CA LEU A 114 -19.91 -17.36 5.78
C LEU A 114 -18.91 -16.60 6.64
N ALA A 115 -17.89 -16.00 6.02
CA ALA A 115 -16.80 -15.32 6.71
C ALA A 115 -16.20 -14.21 5.85
N VAL A 116 -15.64 -13.21 6.53
CA VAL A 116 -14.79 -12.18 5.91
C VAL A 116 -13.69 -11.76 6.85
N THR A 117 -12.50 -11.52 6.30
CA THR A 117 -11.36 -10.98 7.02
C THR A 117 -10.51 -10.13 6.08
N GLU A 118 -9.65 -9.30 6.66
CA GLU A 118 -8.62 -8.61 5.89
C GLU A 118 -7.44 -9.55 5.64
N TYR A 119 -6.86 -9.44 4.45
CA TYR A 119 -5.74 -10.26 4.03
C TYR A 119 -4.70 -9.37 3.35
N VAL A 120 -3.43 -9.53 3.73
CA VAL A 120 -2.33 -8.85 3.05
C VAL A 120 -1.92 -9.66 1.84
N VAL A 121 -1.87 -9.02 0.68
CA VAL A 121 -1.21 -9.57 -0.52
C VAL A 121 0.11 -8.82 -0.70
N ALA A 122 1.22 -9.57 -0.72
CA ALA A 122 2.55 -9.03 -0.89
C ALA A 122 3.42 -9.93 -1.78
N PRO A 123 4.45 -9.38 -2.45
CA PRO A 123 5.27 -10.15 -3.38
C PRO A 123 5.91 -11.36 -2.70
N GLY A 124 5.63 -12.55 -3.21
CA GLY A 124 6.22 -13.80 -2.72
C GLY A 124 5.71 -14.26 -1.36
N ASP A 125 4.67 -13.62 -0.81
CA ASP A 125 4.02 -14.14 0.39
C ASP A 125 3.12 -15.33 0.04
N SER A 126 3.27 -16.40 0.81
CA SER A 126 2.44 -17.60 0.72
C SER A 126 1.84 -17.86 2.09
N GLY A 127 0.52 -18.05 2.12
CA GLY A 127 -0.22 -18.28 3.35
C GLY A 127 -0.93 -19.63 3.38
N THR A 128 -1.26 -20.04 4.59
CA THR A 128 -2.18 -21.15 4.85
C THR A 128 -3.47 -20.64 5.48
N LEU A 129 -4.57 -21.37 5.29
CA LEU A 129 -5.84 -21.07 5.96
C LEU A 129 -6.56 -22.36 6.28
N GLN A 130 -6.90 -22.52 7.56
CA GLN A 130 -7.74 -23.60 8.04
C GLN A 130 -9.04 -23.02 8.56
N VAL A 131 -10.16 -23.62 8.13
CA VAL A 131 -11.50 -23.17 8.52
C VAL A 131 -12.35 -24.37 8.85
N ASP A 132 -12.92 -24.37 10.04
CA ASP A 132 -13.97 -25.31 10.43
C ASP A 132 -15.31 -24.56 10.37
N LEU A 133 -16.26 -25.09 9.61
CA LEU A 133 -17.59 -24.53 9.44
C LEU A 133 -18.62 -25.40 10.17
N PRO A 134 -19.67 -24.83 10.79
CA PRO A 134 -19.90 -23.40 10.94
C PRO A 134 -18.80 -22.76 11.80
N LEU A 135 -18.42 -21.53 11.45
CA LEU A 135 -17.42 -20.80 12.23
C LEU A 135 -17.89 -20.68 13.67
N ASP A 136 -17.11 -21.21 14.59
CA ASP A 136 -17.28 -20.90 16.00
C ASP A 136 -17.10 -19.37 16.18
N PRO A 137 -18.03 -18.69 16.88
CA PRO A 137 -17.91 -17.27 17.20
C PRO A 137 -16.57 -16.87 17.83
N GLU A 138 -15.92 -17.80 18.54
CA GLU A 138 -14.60 -17.63 19.15
C GLU A 138 -13.45 -18.09 18.23
N ALA A 139 -13.72 -19.02 17.31
CA ALA A 139 -12.73 -19.49 16.34
C ALA A 139 -12.44 -18.42 15.28
N SER A 140 -11.18 -18.36 14.90
CA SER A 140 -10.71 -17.25 14.10
C SER A 140 -10.51 -17.62 12.64
N PHE A 141 -11.33 -17.01 11.77
CA PHE A 141 -11.06 -16.96 10.34
C PHE A 141 -9.81 -16.10 10.07
N ARG A 142 -8.63 -16.73 10.14
CA ARG A 142 -7.34 -16.05 10.07
C ARG A 142 -6.39 -16.77 9.11
N PRO A 143 -6.00 -16.15 8.00
CA PRO A 143 -4.92 -16.65 7.17
C PRO A 143 -3.59 -16.51 7.91
N GLU A 144 -2.75 -17.53 7.80
CA GLU A 144 -1.43 -17.59 8.41
C GLU A 144 -0.35 -17.37 7.35
N SER A 145 0.34 -16.25 7.44
CA SER A 145 1.57 -15.99 6.70
C SER A 145 2.45 -15.02 7.52
N THR A 146 3.64 -14.69 7.05
CA THR A 146 4.47 -13.70 7.75
C THR A 146 3.81 -12.31 7.71
N GLU A 147 3.22 -11.94 6.56
CA GLU A 147 2.46 -10.69 6.42
C GLU A 147 1.21 -10.66 7.31
N ASN A 148 0.43 -11.74 7.30
CA ASN A 148 -0.84 -11.76 8.04
C ASN A 148 -0.62 -11.90 9.56
N ARG A 149 0.47 -12.53 10.01
CA ARG A 149 0.89 -12.47 11.43
C ARG A 149 1.29 -11.05 11.84
N ALA A 150 1.99 -10.31 10.98
CA ALA A 150 2.30 -8.91 11.24
C ALA A 150 1.03 -8.05 11.33
N LEU A 151 0.07 -8.26 10.41
CA LEU A 151 -1.23 -7.60 10.43
C LEU A 151 -2.01 -7.89 11.72
N GLN A 152 -2.05 -9.16 12.13
CA GLN A 152 -2.72 -9.56 13.37
C GLN A 152 -2.06 -8.90 14.58
N GLY A 153 -0.72 -8.89 14.65
CA GLY A 153 0.02 -8.20 15.71
C GLY A 153 -0.32 -6.70 15.77
N TYR A 154 -0.41 -6.05 14.62
CA TYR A 154 -0.82 -4.65 14.51
C TYR A 154 -2.26 -4.44 15.03
N ARG A 155 -3.22 -5.24 14.54
CA ARG A 155 -4.63 -5.17 14.94
C ARG A 155 -4.82 -5.41 16.43
N ASN A 156 -4.09 -6.35 17.02
CA ASN A 156 -4.12 -6.63 18.44
C ASN A 156 -3.60 -5.44 19.25
N ALA A 157 -2.48 -4.83 18.85
CA ALA A 157 -1.92 -3.65 19.49
C ALA A 157 -2.90 -2.47 19.47
N MET A 158 -3.52 -2.20 18.32
CA MET A 158 -4.49 -1.10 18.18
C MET A 158 -5.80 -1.37 18.89
N THR A 159 -6.27 -2.62 18.94
CA THR A 159 -7.44 -3.01 19.73
C THR A 159 -7.21 -2.76 21.21
N MET A 160 -6.04 -3.16 21.73
CA MET A 160 -5.67 -2.89 23.12
C MET A 160 -5.56 -1.39 23.39
N HIS A 161 -4.94 -0.62 22.49
CA HIS A 161 -4.85 0.83 22.58
C HIS A 161 -6.24 1.48 22.73
N ARG A 162 -7.17 1.14 21.84
CA ARG A 162 -8.56 1.64 21.86
C ARG A 162 -9.30 1.25 23.13
N ARG A 163 -9.16 0.00 23.59
CA ARG A 163 -9.76 -0.45 24.86
C ARG A 163 -9.22 0.36 26.05
N MET A 164 -7.91 0.60 26.09
CA MET A 164 -7.28 1.41 27.14
C MET A 164 -7.72 2.88 27.07
N LEU A 165 -7.91 3.46 25.88
CA LEU A 165 -8.47 4.80 25.72
C LEU A 165 -9.91 4.87 26.21
N ALA A 166 -10.77 3.94 25.77
CA ALA A 166 -12.19 3.91 26.15
C ALA A 166 -12.37 3.82 27.67
N ARG A 167 -11.64 2.92 28.34
CA ARG A 167 -11.67 2.79 29.81
C ARG A 167 -11.29 4.09 30.54
N ARG A 168 -10.46 4.93 29.92
CA ARG A 168 -10.00 6.18 30.54
C ARG A 168 -10.93 7.34 30.27
N LEU A 169 -11.60 7.35 29.11
CA LEU A 169 -12.67 8.31 28.83
C LEU A 169 -13.89 8.06 29.73
N GLN A 170 -14.11 6.80 30.13
CA GLN A 170 -15.16 6.41 31.08
C GLN A 170 -14.81 6.69 32.55
N ALA A 171 -13.55 7.00 32.86
CA ALA A 171 -13.16 7.36 34.22
C ALA A 171 -13.44 8.86 34.46
N ASP A 172 -14.13 9.20 35.56
CA ASP A 172 -14.61 10.55 35.90
C ASP A 172 -13.52 11.65 36.02
N ALA A 173 -12.24 11.31 35.85
CA ALA A 173 -11.14 12.27 35.84
C ALA A 173 -10.23 12.04 34.64
N TYR A 174 -10.25 12.98 33.69
CA TYR A 174 -9.26 13.04 32.61
C TYR A 174 -7.85 13.20 33.19
N ARG A 175 -6.96 12.26 32.88
CA ARG A 175 -5.56 12.24 33.37
C ARG A 175 -4.57 12.29 32.19
N PRO A 176 -4.01 13.47 31.84
CA PRO A 176 -3.09 13.63 30.72
C PRO A 176 -1.85 12.71 30.79
N ALA A 177 -1.28 12.51 31.99
CA ALA A 177 -0.12 11.64 32.18
C ALA A 177 -0.43 10.17 31.87
N ALA A 178 -1.64 9.71 32.21
CA ALA A 178 -2.07 8.36 31.85
C ALA A 178 -2.14 8.26 30.33
N LEU A 179 -2.80 9.20 29.65
CA LEU A 179 -2.92 9.24 28.18
C LEU A 179 -1.54 9.15 27.50
N ALA A 180 -0.60 9.99 27.90
CA ALA A 180 0.78 9.97 27.43
C ALA A 180 1.44 8.58 27.60
N GLN A 181 1.20 7.90 28.72
CA GLN A 181 1.74 6.57 28.97
C GLN A 181 1.17 5.50 28.03
N ASN A 182 -0.14 5.54 27.73
CA ASN A 182 -0.73 4.60 26.75
C ASN A 182 -0.17 4.85 25.35
N ILE A 183 -0.07 6.12 24.94
CA ILE A 183 0.52 6.50 23.66
C ILE A 183 1.97 5.99 23.53
N ARG A 184 2.81 6.20 24.55
CA ARG A 184 4.19 5.68 24.57
C ARG A 184 4.26 4.16 24.52
N LEU A 185 3.38 3.48 25.27
CA LEU A 185 3.31 2.03 25.27
C LEU A 185 2.93 1.50 23.89
N THR A 186 1.82 1.97 23.33
CA THR A 186 1.35 1.53 22.00
C THR A 186 2.37 1.83 20.92
N SER A 187 2.95 3.05 20.91
CA SER A 187 4.01 3.37 19.95
C SER A 187 5.22 2.44 20.09
N SER A 188 5.63 2.10 21.30
CA SER A 188 6.75 1.17 21.52
C SER A 188 6.39 -0.26 21.06
N THR A 189 5.17 -0.71 21.30
CA THR A 189 4.68 -2.00 20.79
C THR A 189 4.68 -2.05 19.27
N LEU A 190 4.19 -1.00 18.60
CA LEU A 190 4.17 -0.91 17.13
C LEU A 190 5.58 -0.86 16.54
N TRP A 191 6.50 -0.14 17.16
CA TRP A 191 7.90 -0.11 16.76
C TRP A 191 8.59 -1.47 16.92
N SER A 192 8.33 -2.17 18.03
CA SER A 192 8.83 -3.54 18.23
C SER A 192 8.22 -4.53 17.24
N LEU A 193 6.95 -4.32 16.83
CA LEU A 193 6.31 -5.12 15.80
C LEU A 193 7.01 -4.95 14.45
N SER A 194 7.36 -3.73 14.06
CA SER A 194 8.09 -3.49 12.82
C SER A 194 9.49 -4.10 12.82
N ALA A 195 10.17 -4.12 13.98
CA ALA A 195 11.44 -4.80 14.13
C ALA A 195 11.32 -6.33 14.07
N ARG A 196 10.21 -6.90 14.57
CA ARG A 196 9.94 -8.35 14.53
C ARG A 196 9.57 -8.85 13.15
N TYR A 197 8.86 -8.04 12.36
CA TYR A 197 8.42 -8.37 11.01
C TYR A 197 8.97 -7.36 9.99
N PRO A 198 10.31 -7.29 9.83
CA PRO A 198 10.92 -6.30 8.96
C PRO A 198 10.46 -6.52 7.52
N GLY A 199 10.24 -5.42 6.80
CA GLY A 199 9.86 -5.46 5.41
C GLY A 199 8.39 -5.78 5.13
N THR A 200 7.65 -6.40 6.06
CA THR A 200 6.20 -6.69 5.93
C THR A 200 5.34 -5.42 5.80
N TYR A 201 4.16 -5.52 5.18
CA TYR A 201 3.27 -4.40 4.92
C TYR A 201 2.82 -3.79 6.23
N ALA A 202 2.28 -4.64 7.11
CA ALA A 202 1.81 -4.24 8.42
C ALA A 202 2.97 -3.83 9.34
N GLY A 203 4.16 -4.43 9.21
CA GLY A 203 5.34 -4.00 9.96
C GLY A 203 5.81 -2.60 9.57
N GLN A 204 5.91 -2.32 8.27
CA GLN A 204 6.28 -0.99 7.76
C GLN A 204 5.21 0.07 8.12
N PHE A 205 3.93 -0.30 8.03
CA PHE A 205 2.83 0.56 8.45
C PHE A 205 2.88 0.86 9.96
N ALA A 206 3.08 -0.18 10.79
CA ALA A 206 3.22 -0.04 12.24
C ALA A 206 4.39 0.86 12.63
N ALA A 207 5.50 0.81 11.90
CA ALA A 207 6.63 1.70 12.13
C ALA A 207 6.21 3.17 12.01
N VAL A 208 5.48 3.53 10.96
CA VAL A 208 5.02 4.91 10.71
C VAL A 208 3.89 5.32 11.64
N GLU A 209 2.94 4.43 11.92
CA GLU A 209 1.89 4.68 12.92
C GLU A 209 2.48 4.93 14.31
N SER A 210 3.59 4.26 14.67
CA SER A 210 4.30 4.52 15.91
C SER A 210 4.84 5.95 16.01
N LEU A 211 5.23 6.56 14.87
CA LEU A 211 5.67 7.94 14.78
C LEU A 211 4.48 8.88 14.94
N ALA A 212 3.37 8.59 14.24
CA ALA A 212 2.15 9.39 14.30
C ALA A 212 1.60 9.49 15.72
N LEU A 213 1.58 8.37 16.46
CA LEU A 213 1.17 8.35 17.86
C LEU A 213 2.06 9.23 18.75
N LEU A 214 3.37 9.27 18.50
CA LEU A 214 4.31 10.07 19.30
C LEU A 214 4.36 11.54 18.90
N GLU A 215 3.74 11.92 17.79
CA GLU A 215 3.76 13.30 17.31
C GLU A 215 3.22 14.24 18.40
N ARG A 216 3.97 15.31 18.72
CA ARG A 216 3.71 16.27 19.82
C ARG A 216 3.86 15.71 21.25
N TRP A 217 4.01 14.40 21.42
CA TRP A 217 4.26 13.77 22.72
C TRP A 217 5.75 13.53 22.96
N ASN A 218 6.49 13.14 21.93
CA ASN A 218 7.93 12.92 21.96
C ASN A 218 8.55 13.12 20.58
N ASP A 219 8.64 14.40 20.18
CA ASP A 219 9.14 14.77 18.85
C ASP A 219 10.60 14.36 18.61
N SER A 220 11.43 14.25 19.66
CA SER A 220 12.82 13.80 19.50
C SER A 220 12.89 12.32 19.10
N LEU A 221 12.07 11.47 19.73
CA LEU A 221 11.98 10.06 19.37
C LEU A 221 11.35 9.86 18.00
N VAL A 222 10.37 10.69 17.62
CA VAL A 222 9.79 10.68 16.26
C VAL A 222 10.87 10.87 15.21
N VAL A 223 11.70 11.91 15.35
CA VAL A 223 12.76 12.20 14.37
C VAL A 223 13.79 11.07 14.33
N ALA A 224 14.23 10.58 15.49
CA ALA A 224 15.20 9.49 15.59
C ALA A 224 14.72 8.19 14.94
N ARG A 225 13.44 7.83 15.13
CA ARG A 225 12.84 6.63 14.51
C ARG A 225 12.55 6.83 13.03
N ALA A 226 12.08 8.00 12.62
CA ALA A 226 11.81 8.29 11.22
C ALA A 226 13.08 8.15 10.34
N GLN A 227 14.24 8.51 10.87
CA GLN A 227 15.52 8.33 10.18
C GLN A 227 15.87 6.86 9.90
N GLN A 228 15.31 5.92 10.68
CA GLN A 228 15.51 4.48 10.54
C GLN A 228 14.52 3.81 9.58
N ILE A 229 13.50 4.54 9.09
CA ILE A 229 12.58 4.00 8.09
C ILE A 229 13.33 3.77 6.78
N ALA A 230 13.24 2.54 6.26
CA ALA A 230 13.90 2.15 5.03
C ALA A 230 13.43 3.00 3.84
N PRO A 231 14.34 3.51 2.96
CA PRO A 231 13.96 4.35 1.82
C PRO A 231 13.08 3.67 0.78
N ILE A 232 13.06 2.33 0.75
CA ILE A 232 12.20 1.52 -0.11
C ILE A 232 10.78 1.34 0.46
N SER A 233 10.54 1.73 1.71
CA SER A 233 9.21 1.60 2.33
C SER A 233 8.15 2.37 1.53
N PRO A 234 6.96 1.80 1.28
CA PRO A 234 5.85 2.55 0.68
C PRO A 234 5.43 3.75 1.53
N TYR A 235 5.65 3.68 2.85
CA TYR A 235 5.31 4.74 3.81
C TYR A 235 6.45 5.74 4.06
N TYR A 236 7.51 5.74 3.24
CA TYR A 236 8.68 6.61 3.43
C TYR A 236 8.32 8.10 3.42
N THR A 237 7.42 8.49 2.52
CA THR A 237 6.94 9.89 2.40
C THR A 237 6.19 10.33 3.65
N ASP A 238 5.36 9.46 4.24
CA ASP A 238 4.62 9.76 5.47
C ASP A 238 5.56 9.90 6.67
N ALA A 239 6.58 9.04 6.77
CA ALA A 239 7.63 9.18 7.77
C ALA A 239 8.35 10.53 7.65
N ALA A 240 8.74 10.94 6.44
CA ALA A 240 9.36 12.24 6.19
C ALA A 240 8.43 13.39 6.59
N ARG A 241 7.14 13.29 6.29
CA ARG A 241 6.12 14.31 6.62
C ARG A 241 5.96 14.47 8.13
N ILE A 242 5.83 13.36 8.87
CA ILE A 242 5.69 13.36 10.33
C ILE A 242 6.96 13.90 10.99
N ALA A 243 8.13 13.42 10.54
CA ALA A 243 9.43 13.84 11.06
C ALA A 243 9.68 15.34 10.83
N ARG A 244 9.33 15.87 9.65
CA ARG A 244 9.41 17.30 9.36
C ARG A 244 8.61 18.12 10.38
N ARG A 245 7.36 17.74 10.67
CA ARG A 245 6.52 18.49 11.62
C ARG A 245 7.08 18.43 13.04
N ALA A 246 7.60 17.28 13.45
CA ALA A 246 8.27 17.10 14.73
C ALA A 246 9.54 17.96 14.83
N GLU A 247 10.38 17.96 13.80
CA GLU A 247 11.61 18.74 13.76
C GLU A 247 11.34 20.25 13.72
N ALA A 248 10.30 20.68 12.99
CA ALA A 248 9.88 22.08 12.95
C ALA A 248 9.49 22.61 14.34
N ARG A 249 8.80 21.81 15.16
CA ARG A 249 8.44 22.18 16.53
C ARG A 249 9.65 22.24 17.47
N ARG A 250 10.66 21.40 17.24
CA ARG A 250 11.85 21.33 18.09
C ARG A 250 12.88 22.39 17.75
N HIS A 251 13.15 22.58 16.47
CA HIS A 251 14.33 23.29 15.97
C HIS A 251 14.00 24.30 14.87
N GLY A 252 12.71 24.51 14.59
CA GLY A 252 12.24 25.50 13.63
C GLY A 252 12.27 25.03 12.18
N HIS A 253 11.75 25.89 11.31
CA HIS A 253 11.51 25.60 9.90
C HIS A 253 12.78 25.21 9.12
N ARG A 254 13.91 25.90 9.34
CA ARG A 254 15.17 25.62 8.62
C ARG A 254 15.70 24.22 8.92
N ALA A 255 15.67 23.79 10.19
CA ALA A 255 16.07 22.43 10.57
C ALA A 255 15.15 21.37 9.92
N ALA A 256 13.84 21.65 9.88
CA ALA A 256 12.88 20.77 9.23
C ALA A 256 13.13 20.62 7.72
N LEU A 257 13.51 21.70 7.02
CA LEU A 257 13.90 21.63 5.60
C LEU A 257 15.18 20.80 5.41
N THR A 258 16.21 21.03 6.22
CA THR A 258 17.44 20.23 6.19
C THR A 258 17.15 18.75 6.42
N LEU A 259 16.24 18.43 7.35
CA LEU A 259 15.81 17.06 7.58
C LEU A 259 15.11 16.48 6.34
N VAL A 260 14.18 17.20 5.72
CA VAL A 260 13.51 16.76 4.48
C VAL A 260 14.50 16.54 3.35
N ASP A 261 15.54 17.36 3.23
CA ASP A 261 16.61 17.18 2.23
C ASP A 261 17.35 15.85 2.43
N SER A 262 17.58 15.44 3.69
CA SER A 262 18.17 14.13 4.00
C SER A 262 17.25 12.94 3.64
N PHE A 263 15.93 13.12 3.72
CA PHE A 263 14.97 12.12 3.23
C PHE A 263 14.97 12.08 1.70
N GLN A 264 15.00 13.23 1.03
CA GLN A 264 15.00 13.30 -0.43
C GLN A 264 16.25 12.65 -1.03
N ALA A 265 17.42 12.87 -0.41
CA ALA A 265 18.69 12.30 -0.87
C ALA A 265 18.74 10.77 -0.77
N ARG A 266 18.03 10.18 0.20
CA ARG A 266 17.98 8.73 0.41
C ARG A 266 16.82 8.04 -0.31
N ALA A 267 15.78 8.80 -0.70
CA ALA A 267 14.56 8.25 -1.28
C ALA A 267 14.83 7.40 -2.54
N ASP A 268 14.38 6.16 -2.50
CA ASP A 268 14.60 5.20 -3.57
C ASP A 268 13.56 5.38 -4.68
N GLY A 269 13.98 5.58 -5.92
CA GLY A 269 13.08 5.75 -7.07
C GLY A 269 12.39 7.13 -7.22
N PRO A 270 11.88 7.45 -8.42
CA PRO A 270 11.35 8.77 -8.77
C PRO A 270 10.07 9.14 -8.01
N HIS A 271 9.12 8.20 -7.83
CA HIS A 271 7.86 8.46 -7.14
C HIS A 271 8.06 8.88 -5.68
N ARG A 272 8.92 8.17 -4.93
CA ARG A 272 9.21 8.53 -3.53
C ARG A 272 9.98 9.86 -3.44
N ARG A 273 10.93 10.12 -4.35
CA ARG A 273 11.59 11.43 -4.44
C ARG A 273 10.58 12.56 -4.66
N ALA A 274 9.64 12.39 -5.59
CA ALA A 274 8.57 13.36 -5.83
C ALA A 274 7.67 13.55 -4.59
N GLY A 275 7.31 12.46 -3.91
CA GLY A 275 6.57 12.52 -2.64
C GLY A 275 7.28 13.34 -1.56
N VAL A 276 8.59 13.14 -1.38
CA VAL A 276 9.38 13.93 -0.42
C VAL A 276 9.56 15.38 -0.88
N LYS A 277 9.71 15.65 -2.19
CA LYS A 277 9.68 17.03 -2.72
C LYS A 277 8.35 17.72 -2.40
N ALA A 278 7.22 17.02 -2.50
CA ALA A 278 5.92 17.57 -2.11
C ALA A 278 5.86 17.91 -0.61
N VAL A 279 6.48 17.10 0.26
CA VAL A 279 6.64 17.41 1.69
C VAL A 279 7.44 18.71 1.89
N ARG A 280 8.48 18.94 1.08
CA ARG A 280 9.26 20.19 1.10
C ARG A 280 8.42 21.40 0.68
N ILE A 281 7.65 21.28 -0.40
CA ILE A 281 6.75 22.35 -0.88
C ILE A 281 5.74 22.71 0.21
N GLN A 282 5.13 21.70 0.84
CA GLN A 282 4.22 21.93 1.97
C GLN A 282 4.92 22.65 3.13
N ALA A 283 6.19 22.35 3.41
CA ALA A 283 6.95 23.03 4.44
C ALA A 283 7.07 24.54 4.17
N PHE A 284 7.33 24.93 2.91
CA PHE A 284 7.39 26.34 2.51
C PHE A 284 6.03 27.03 2.66
N LEU A 285 4.95 26.37 2.24
CA LEU A 285 3.58 26.87 2.39
C LEU A 285 3.20 27.07 3.86
N ASP A 286 3.51 26.11 4.72
CA ASP A 286 3.27 26.18 6.18
C ASP A 286 4.00 27.38 6.84
N SER A 287 5.03 27.94 6.20
CA SER A 287 5.81 29.08 6.68
C SER A 287 5.62 30.35 5.84
N ALA A 288 4.55 30.41 5.05
CA ALA A 288 4.19 31.53 4.18
C ALA A 288 5.27 31.94 3.15
N GLN A 289 6.18 31.03 2.78
CA GLN A 289 7.22 31.26 1.78
C GLN A 289 6.71 30.87 0.38
N VAL A 290 5.77 31.66 -0.16
CA VAL A 290 5.06 31.34 -1.41
C VAL A 290 5.99 31.24 -2.62
N ASP A 291 6.95 32.17 -2.77
CA ASP A 291 7.89 32.16 -3.90
C ASP A 291 8.80 30.93 -3.88
N ALA A 292 9.26 30.53 -2.69
CA ALA A 292 10.06 29.32 -2.51
C ALA A 292 9.24 28.05 -2.82
N ALA A 293 7.97 28.02 -2.41
CA ALA A 293 7.05 26.93 -2.74
C ALA A 293 6.82 26.80 -4.25
N LEU A 294 6.56 27.92 -4.95
CA LEU A 294 6.40 27.97 -6.40
C LEU A 294 7.66 27.53 -7.13
N SER A 295 8.82 28.06 -6.74
CA SER A 295 10.09 27.67 -7.35
C SER A 295 10.41 26.18 -7.15
N ALA A 296 10.06 25.61 -6.00
CA ALA A 296 10.22 24.18 -5.75
C ALA A 296 9.24 23.33 -6.57
N ALA A 297 7.98 23.79 -6.72
CA ALA A 297 6.96 23.11 -7.51
C ALA A 297 7.29 23.05 -9.01
N GLN A 298 7.91 24.10 -9.56
CA GLN A 298 8.38 24.13 -10.96
C GLN A 298 9.51 23.13 -11.25
N ARG A 299 10.17 22.60 -10.21
CA ARG A 299 11.28 21.63 -10.32
C ARG A 299 10.87 20.21 -9.89
N LEU A 300 9.58 19.94 -9.71
CA LEU A 300 9.05 18.61 -9.38
C LEU A 300 9.35 17.64 -10.53
#